data_AF-A0A2X4ULW1-F1
#
_entry.id   AF-A0A2X4ULW1-F1
#
_cell.length_a   1.000
_cell.length_b   1.000
_cell.length_c   1.000
_cell.angle_alpha   90.00
_cell.angle_beta   90.00
_cell.angle_gamma   90.00
#
_symmetry.space_group_name_H-M   'P 1'
#
loop_
_entity.id
_entity.type
_entity.pdbx_description
1 polymer ?
#
loop_
_entity_poly.entity_id
_entity_poly.type
_entity_poly.pdbx_seq_one_letter_code
_entity_poly.pdbx_strand_id
1 'polypeptide(L)'
;MGIGNESSGYLPQHRERWADIERATFSFGYGLRVTPLQMAREYAAIGAYGVYRPLSITRVTPPVMGQRILPEETVKTVVHMMESDALPGGSGVSAAVPGYRLAIKTGTAEKMGANGKYDGGYINYTAGVAPASDRRWRWW
;
A
#
# COMPACT_ATOMS: atom_id res chain seq x y z
N MET A 1 -0.02 -4.67 -17.08
CA MET A 1 1.32 -5.25 -17.27
C MET A 1 1.44 -6.17 -18.48
N GLY A 2 0.35 -6.48 -19.20
CA GLY A 2 0.41 -7.45 -20.31
C GLY A 2 0.58 -8.90 -19.84
N ILE A 3 0.36 -9.17 -18.55
CA ILE A 3 0.30 -10.53 -18.02
C ILE A 3 -1.10 -11.09 -18.33
N GLY A 4 -1.16 -12.33 -18.84
CA GLY A 4 -2.43 -13.02 -19.00
C GLY A 4 -3.13 -13.14 -17.64
N ASN A 5 -4.43 -12.83 -17.59
CA ASN A 5 -5.29 -12.94 -16.41
C ASN A 5 -5.02 -11.93 -15.27
N GLU A 6 -4.48 -10.74 -15.55
CA GLU A 6 -4.40 -9.63 -14.58
C GLU A 6 -5.81 -9.17 -14.17
N SER A 7 -6.16 -9.33 -12.89
CA SER A 7 -7.41 -8.78 -12.35
C SER A 7 -7.26 -7.27 -12.11
N SER A 8 -8.28 -6.49 -12.49
CA SER A 8 -8.35 -5.05 -12.20
C SER A 8 -8.74 -4.73 -10.76
N GLY A 9 -9.00 -5.74 -9.92
CA GLY A 9 -9.56 -5.55 -8.59
C GLY A 9 -11.04 -5.11 -8.65
N TYR A 10 -11.51 -4.49 -7.58
CA TYR A 10 -12.87 -3.94 -7.49
C TYR A 10 -12.83 -2.62 -6.71
N LEU A 11 -13.30 -1.56 -7.35
CA LEU A 11 -13.50 -0.23 -6.76
C LEU A 11 -14.90 0.26 -7.16
N PRO A 12 -15.76 0.68 -6.22
CA PRO A 12 -17.10 1.17 -6.54
C PRO A 12 -17.04 2.59 -7.14
N GLN A 13 -16.77 2.68 -8.45
CA GLN A 13 -16.54 3.96 -9.16
C GLN A 13 -17.80 4.79 -9.45
N HIS A 14 -18.99 4.18 -9.47
CA HIS A 14 -20.25 4.83 -9.88
C HIS A 14 -21.21 5.08 -8.72
N ARG A 15 -20.66 5.20 -7.50
CA ARG A 15 -21.48 5.31 -6.30
C ARG A 15 -21.54 6.76 -5.83
N GLU A 16 -22.61 7.44 -6.21
CA GLU A 16 -22.83 8.84 -5.84
C GLU A 16 -23.29 9.00 -4.37
N ARG A 17 -24.02 8.02 -3.85
CA ARG A 17 -24.50 7.98 -2.47
C ARG A 17 -23.84 6.86 -1.69
N TRP A 18 -23.18 7.24 -0.59
CA TRP A 18 -22.55 6.34 0.36
C TRP A 18 -23.30 6.43 1.68
N ALA A 19 -23.71 5.28 2.23
CA ALA A 19 -24.16 5.24 3.62
C ALA A 19 -22.99 5.48 4.58
N ASP A 20 -23.24 6.00 5.77
CA ASP A 20 -22.18 6.33 6.72
C ASP A 20 -21.35 5.11 7.14
N ILE A 21 -22.01 3.95 7.27
CA ILE A 21 -21.33 2.68 7.54
C ILE A 21 -20.40 2.26 6.40
N GLU A 22 -20.74 2.58 5.16
CA GLU A 22 -19.91 2.27 3.99
C GLU A 22 -18.68 3.17 3.95
N ARG A 23 -18.84 4.46 4.29
CA ARG A 23 -17.71 5.39 4.42
C ARG A 23 -16.75 4.94 5.52
N ALA A 24 -17.29 4.52 6.66
CA ALA A 24 -16.50 4.01 7.77
C ALA A 24 -15.71 2.77 7.34
N THR A 25 -16.40 1.76 6.80
CA THR A 25 -15.79 0.49 6.37
C THR A 25 -14.76 0.65 5.26
N PHE A 26 -14.96 1.61 4.35
CA PHE A 26 -14.00 1.94 3.31
C PHE A 26 -12.70 2.52 3.88
N SER A 27 -12.76 3.30 4.96
CA SER A 27 -11.56 3.92 5.57
C SER A 27 -10.54 2.90 6.11
N PHE A 28 -10.98 1.69 6.45
CA PHE A 28 -10.13 0.60 6.92
C PHE A 28 -10.10 -0.61 5.96
N GLY A 29 -10.46 -0.39 4.70
CA GLY A 29 -10.15 -1.33 3.59
C GLY A 29 -11.26 -2.31 3.20
N TYR A 30 -12.47 -2.18 3.75
CA TYR A 30 -13.62 -2.99 3.31
C TYR A 30 -14.41 -2.28 2.18
N GLY A 31 -15.02 -3.06 1.29
CA GLY A 31 -15.78 -2.53 0.15
C GLY A 31 -14.94 -2.28 -1.11
N LEU A 32 -13.65 -2.63 -1.09
CA LEU A 32 -12.77 -2.68 -2.26
C LEU A 32 -11.97 -4.00 -2.28
N ARG A 33 -11.50 -4.39 -3.47
CA ARG A 33 -10.58 -5.52 -3.64
C ARG A 33 -9.42 -5.06 -4.49
N VAL A 34 -8.21 -5.37 -4.04
CA VAL A 34 -6.98 -5.02 -4.76
C VAL A 34 -6.15 -6.26 -5.00
N THR A 35 -5.40 -6.28 -6.10
CA THR A 35 -4.37 -7.28 -6.31
C THR A 35 -3.12 -6.94 -5.49
N PRO A 36 -2.30 -7.92 -5.10
CA PRO A 36 -1.01 -7.64 -4.47
C PRO A 36 -0.12 -6.71 -5.29
N LEU A 37 -0.22 -6.78 -6.62
CA LEU A 37 0.51 -5.91 -7.53
C LEU A 37 0.03 -4.45 -7.48
N GLN A 38 -1.29 -4.24 -7.41
CA GLN A 38 -1.85 -2.90 -7.20
C GLN A 38 -1.37 -2.33 -5.86
N MET A 39 -1.44 -3.13 -4.78
CA MET A 39 -0.94 -2.72 -3.47
C MET A 39 0.56 -2.34 -3.53
N ALA A 40 1.40 -3.17 -4.14
CA ALA A 40 2.83 -2.89 -4.30
C ALA A 40 3.10 -1.57 -5.03
N ARG A 41 2.29 -1.24 -6.05
CA ARG A 41 2.39 0.02 -6.78
C ARG A 41 2.05 1.23 -5.91
N GLU A 42 0.99 1.15 -5.12
CA GLU A 42 0.59 2.25 -4.24
C GLU A 42 1.67 2.50 -3.18
N TYR A 43 2.24 1.44 -2.59
CA TYR A 43 3.36 1.57 -1.66
C TYR A 43 4.64 2.08 -2.35
N ALA A 44 4.88 1.73 -3.62
CA ALA A 44 5.98 2.33 -4.39
C ALA A 44 5.79 3.84 -4.61
N ALA A 45 4.55 4.31 -4.80
CA ALA A 45 4.26 5.74 -4.89
C ALA A 45 4.47 6.46 -3.54
N ILE A 46 4.11 5.82 -2.42
CA ILE A 46 4.41 6.30 -1.06
C ILE A 46 5.93 6.40 -0.85
N GLY A 47 6.69 5.37 -1.21
CA GLY A 47 8.15 5.35 -1.11
C GLY A 47 8.85 6.35 -2.03
N ALA A 48 8.22 6.72 -3.13
CA ALA A 48 8.64 7.79 -4.03
C ALA A 48 8.12 9.19 -3.60
N TYR A 49 7.69 9.33 -2.35
CA TYR A 49 7.13 10.55 -1.77
C TYR A 49 6.02 11.22 -2.61
N GLY A 50 5.07 10.40 -3.08
CA GLY A 50 3.87 10.83 -3.80
C GLY A 50 4.00 10.85 -5.33
N VAL A 51 5.07 10.28 -5.89
CA VAL A 51 5.27 10.15 -7.34
C VAL A 51 4.81 8.77 -7.81
N TYR A 52 3.72 8.74 -8.56
CA TYR A 52 3.19 7.54 -9.19
C TYR A 52 3.96 7.24 -10.49
N ARG A 53 4.40 5.99 -10.64
CA ARG A 53 5.14 5.51 -11.83
C ARG A 53 4.44 4.30 -12.44
N PRO A 54 4.49 4.14 -13.77
CA PRO A 54 4.01 2.91 -14.40
C PRO A 54 4.85 1.73 -13.92
N LEU A 55 4.19 0.60 -13.64
CA LEU A 55 4.89 -0.64 -13.35
C LEU A 55 5.44 -1.24 -14.65
N SER A 56 6.60 -1.91 -14.54
CA SER A 56 7.18 -2.69 -15.62
C SER A 56 7.76 -3.99 -15.08
N ILE A 57 7.54 -5.10 -15.80
CA ILE A 57 8.19 -6.40 -15.53
C ILE A 57 9.52 -6.48 -16.29
N THR A 58 9.65 -5.74 -17.38
CA THR A 58 10.87 -5.65 -18.16
C THR A 58 11.75 -4.51 -17.66
N ARG A 59 13.05 -4.63 -17.90
CA ARG A 59 14.03 -3.59 -17.56
C ARG A 59 13.66 -2.30 -18.28
N VAL A 60 13.50 -1.22 -17.51
CA VAL A 60 13.25 0.13 -18.02
C VAL A 60 14.54 0.92 -17.95
N THR A 61 14.83 1.72 -18.98
CA THR A 61 15.96 2.65 -18.96
C THR A 61 15.58 3.90 -18.18
N PRO A 62 16.31 4.29 -17.11
CA PRO A 62 16.04 5.53 -16.38
C PRO A 62 16.32 6.78 -17.25
N PRO A 63 15.71 7.94 -16.94
CA PRO A 63 14.73 8.16 -15.87
C PRO A 63 13.32 7.69 -16.25
N VAL A 64 12.62 7.03 -15.32
CA VAL A 64 11.20 6.71 -15.47
C VAL A 64 10.39 7.91 -15.01
N MET A 65 9.80 8.63 -15.98
CA MET A 65 8.90 9.74 -15.71
C MET A 65 7.68 9.24 -14.93
N GLY A 66 7.30 9.99 -13.90
CA GLY A 66 6.14 9.73 -13.07
C GLY A 66 5.28 10.97 -12.91
N GLN A 67 4.07 10.78 -12.41
CA GLN A 67 3.13 11.84 -12.11
C GLN A 67 3.06 12.03 -10.59
N ARG A 68 3.19 13.27 -10.12
CA ARG A 68 2.93 13.57 -8.72
C ARG A 68 1.43 13.53 -8.45
N ILE A 69 1.02 12.63 -7.56
CA ILE A 69 -0.39 12.45 -7.16
C ILE A 69 -0.65 12.92 -5.72
N LEU A 70 0.41 13.07 -4.92
CA LEU A 70 0.34 13.55 -3.53
C LEU A 70 1.44 14.59 -3.24
N PRO A 71 1.18 15.57 -2.37
CA PRO A 71 2.21 16.49 -1.89
C PRO A 71 3.31 15.74 -1.14
N GLU A 72 4.56 16.10 -1.41
CA GLU A 72 5.73 15.43 -0.84
C GLU A 72 5.75 15.48 0.69
N GLU A 73 5.50 16.67 1.26
CA GLU A 73 5.52 16.91 2.70
C GLU A 73 4.46 16.07 3.44
N THR A 74 3.27 15.93 2.86
CA THR A 74 2.21 15.08 3.40
C THR A 74 2.64 13.63 3.42
N VAL A 75 3.20 13.12 2.32
CA VAL A 75 3.64 11.72 2.25
C VAL A 75 4.80 11.45 3.20
N LYS A 76 5.77 12.35 3.32
CA LYS A 76 6.87 12.25 4.30
C LYS A 76 6.33 12.16 5.73
N THR A 77 5.35 12.99 6.07
CA THR A 77 4.69 12.96 7.39
C THR A 77 4.02 11.60 7.64
N VAL A 78 3.29 11.08 6.65
CA VAL A 78 2.63 9.76 6.75
C VAL A 78 3.64 8.62 6.86
N VAL A 79 4.69 8.62 6.04
CA VAL A 79 5.78 7.63 6.11
C VAL A 79 6.43 7.65 7.49
N HIS A 80 6.65 8.82 8.06
CA HIS A 80 7.20 8.93 9.41
C HIS A 80 6.27 8.34 10.48
N MET A 81 4.96 8.59 10.39
CA MET A 81 3.99 7.97 11.29
C MET A 81 3.97 6.44 11.16
N MET A 82 4.07 5.91 9.95
CA MET A 82 4.10 4.47 9.68
C MET A 82 5.33 3.75 10.23
N GLU A 83 6.40 4.47 10.60
CA GLU A 83 7.54 3.83 11.27
C GLU A 83 7.19 3.27 12.64
N SER A 84 6.20 3.87 13.32
CA SER A 84 5.75 3.41 14.63
C SER A 84 5.21 1.98 14.62
N ASP A 85 4.68 1.50 13.49
CA ASP A 85 4.17 0.13 13.38
C ASP A 85 5.28 -0.93 13.52
N ALA A 86 6.54 -0.61 13.15
CA ALA A 86 7.68 -1.52 13.28
C ALA A 86 8.46 -1.34 14.59
N LEU A 87 8.14 -0.32 15.40
CA LEU A 87 8.80 -0.02 16.66
C LEU A 87 8.08 -0.67 17.85
N PRO A 88 8.74 -0.83 19.03
CA PRO A 88 8.10 -1.38 20.21
C PRO A 88 6.76 -0.69 20.54
N GLY A 89 5.70 -1.49 20.67
CA GLY A 89 4.32 -1.01 20.83
C GLY A 89 3.50 -0.96 19.54
N GLY A 90 4.14 -1.10 18.37
CA GLY A 90 3.49 -1.24 17.07
C GLY A 90 2.97 -2.64 16.79
N SER A 91 2.12 -2.78 15.77
CA SER A 91 1.51 -4.06 15.38
C SER A 91 2.42 -4.94 14.50
N GLY A 92 3.52 -4.40 13.98
CA GLY A 92 4.42 -5.04 13.03
C GLY A 92 5.86 -5.18 13.52
N VAL A 93 6.09 -5.19 14.84
CA VAL A 93 7.44 -5.28 15.45
C VAL A 93 8.28 -6.42 14.89
N SER A 94 7.66 -7.56 14.56
CA SER A 94 8.36 -8.72 13.98
C SER A 94 8.99 -8.46 12.61
N ALA A 95 8.57 -7.40 11.91
CA ALA A 95 9.16 -7.00 10.63
C ALA A 95 10.36 -6.06 10.79
N ALA A 96 10.72 -5.65 12.03
CA ALA A 96 11.85 -4.77 12.29
C ALA A 96 13.19 -5.37 11.79
N VAL A 97 13.97 -4.56 11.08
CA VAL A 97 15.32 -4.93 10.64
C VAL A 97 16.33 -4.05 11.37
N PRO A 98 17.26 -4.61 12.16
CA PRO A 98 18.27 -3.84 12.88
C PRO A 98 19.06 -2.92 11.94
N GLY A 99 19.20 -1.64 12.33
CA GLY A 99 19.93 -0.63 11.55
C GLY A 99 19.14 0.02 10.40
N TYR A 100 17.90 -0.39 10.15
CA TYR A 100 17.04 0.19 9.12
C TYR A 100 15.74 0.76 9.69
N ARG A 101 15.32 1.91 9.17
CA ARG A 101 13.99 2.49 9.43
C ARG A 101 13.00 1.91 8.41
N LEU A 102 11.93 1.32 8.90
CA LEU A 102 10.89 0.69 8.08
C LEU A 102 9.58 1.41 8.32
N ALA A 103 8.89 1.80 7.25
CA ALA A 103 7.54 2.34 7.32
C ALA A 103 6.58 1.29 6.77
N ILE A 104 5.85 0.63 7.65
CA ILE A 104 4.99 -0.51 7.31
C ILE A 104 3.57 -0.30 7.80
N LYS A 105 2.65 -1.08 7.26
CA LYS A 105 1.32 -1.29 7.82
C LYS A 105 0.98 -2.76 7.78
N THR A 106 0.50 -3.27 8.92
CA THR A 106 -0.12 -4.60 9.01
C THR A 106 -1.63 -4.48 8.88
N GLY A 107 -2.26 -5.49 8.30
CA GLY A 107 -3.71 -5.62 8.26
C GLY A 107 -4.18 -7.06 8.22
N THR A 108 -5.40 -7.26 8.71
CA THR A 108 -6.09 -8.55 8.71
C THR A 108 -7.49 -8.29 8.15
N ALA A 109 -7.83 -8.98 7.06
CA ALA A 109 -9.13 -8.86 6.41
C ALA A 109 -9.90 -10.17 6.54
N GLU A 110 -11.18 -10.10 6.89
CA GLU A 110 -12.06 -11.27 6.87
C GLU A 110 -12.30 -11.73 5.42
N LYS A 111 -12.15 -13.03 5.21
CA LYS A 111 -12.31 -13.64 3.91
C LYS A 111 -13.79 -13.78 3.59
N MET A 112 -14.15 -13.31 2.40
CA MET A 112 -15.49 -13.46 1.87
C MET A 112 -15.63 -14.83 1.19
N GLY A 113 -16.60 -15.61 1.64
CA GLY A 113 -16.99 -16.87 1.02
C GLY A 113 -17.75 -16.67 -0.30
N ALA A 114 -17.93 -17.76 -1.03
CA ALA A 114 -18.63 -17.75 -2.33
C ALA A 114 -20.10 -17.28 -2.25
N ASN A 115 -20.70 -17.33 -1.07
CA ASN A 115 -22.07 -16.89 -0.80
C ASN A 115 -22.16 -15.38 -0.47
N GLY A 116 -21.06 -14.63 -0.57
CA GLY A 116 -21.00 -13.19 -0.25
C GLY A 116 -21.03 -12.89 1.25
N LYS A 117 -20.90 -13.90 2.12
CA LYS A 117 -20.77 -13.74 3.58
C LYS A 117 -19.35 -14.07 4.01
N TYR A 118 -18.92 -13.56 5.16
CA TYR A 118 -17.64 -13.95 5.73
C TYR A 118 -17.64 -15.44 6.09
N ASP A 119 -16.60 -16.16 5.69
CA ASP A 119 -16.49 -17.62 5.86
C ASP A 119 -15.72 -18.01 7.14
N GLY A 120 -15.31 -17.02 7.94
CA GLY A 120 -14.49 -17.21 9.15
C GLY A 120 -12.99 -17.32 8.89
N GLY A 121 -12.55 -17.30 7.62
CA GLY A 121 -11.14 -17.20 7.25
C GLY A 121 -10.61 -15.77 7.31
N TYR A 122 -9.28 -15.63 7.38
CA TYR A 122 -8.59 -14.34 7.39
C TYR A 122 -7.47 -14.28 6.36
N ILE A 123 -7.27 -13.10 5.78
CA ILE A 123 -6.10 -12.76 4.97
C ILE A 123 -5.26 -11.77 5.78
N ASN A 124 -4.07 -12.20 6.18
CA ASN A 124 -3.09 -11.35 6.83
C ASN A 124 -2.15 -10.76 5.78
N TYR A 125 -1.86 -9.47 5.89
CA TYR A 125 -0.96 -8.78 4.98
C TYR A 125 -0.11 -7.75 5.72
N THR A 126 1.11 -7.57 5.23
CA THR A 126 2.02 -6.50 5.63
C THR A 126 2.56 -5.87 4.37
N ALA A 127 2.50 -4.55 4.27
CA ALA A 127 3.06 -3.79 3.17
C ALA A 127 3.78 -2.56 3.70
N GLY A 128 4.80 -2.09 3.00
CA GLY A 128 5.62 -0.99 3.48
C GLY A 128 6.74 -0.60 2.54
N VAL A 129 7.53 0.37 2.99
CA VAL A 129 8.67 0.93 2.26
C VAL A 129 9.91 0.91 3.15
N ALA A 130 11.06 0.68 2.52
CA ALA A 130 12.35 0.59 3.18
C ALA A 130 13.47 1.10 2.25
N PRO A 131 14.46 1.85 2.76
CA PRO A 131 14.45 2.54 4.06
C PRO A 131 13.42 3.69 4.07
N ALA A 132 12.75 3.92 5.19
CA ALA A 132 11.80 5.02 5.37
C ALA A 132 12.47 6.41 5.37
N SER A 133 13.72 6.45 5.85
CA SER A 133 14.56 7.64 5.75
C SER A 133 15.17 7.76 4.37
N ASP A 134 15.17 8.98 3.83
CA ASP A 134 15.86 9.34 2.61
C ASP A 134 17.32 8.85 2.69
N ARG A 135 17.73 8.05 1.69
CA ARG A 135 19.11 7.62 1.57
C ARG A 135 19.91 8.84 1.10
N ARG A 136 20.36 9.66 2.05
CA ARG A 136 21.39 10.69 1.84
C ARG A 136 22.78 10.11 1.53
N TRP A 137 22.83 8.92 0.92
CA TRP A 137 24.04 8.30 0.40
C TRP A 137 23.81 8.01 -1.08
N ARG A 138 24.01 9.04 -1.90
CA ARG A 138 24.50 8.86 -3.28
C ARG A 138 25.79 8.08 -3.18
N TRP A 139 25.75 6.81 -3.56
CA TRP A 139 26.91 6.15 -4.13
C TRP A 139 26.50 5.78 -5.55
N TRP A 140 27.35 6.26 -6.48
CA TRP A 140 27.25 6.29 -7.94
C TRP A 140 26.36 7.44 -8.47
#